data_AF-A0A1E4SN78-F1
#
_entry.id   AF-A0A1E4SN78-F1
#
_cell.length_a   1.000
_cell.length_b   1.000
_cell.length_c   1.000
_cell.angle_alpha   90.00
_cell.angle_beta   90.00
_cell.angle_gamma   90.00
#
_symmetry.space_group_name_H-M   'P 1'
#
loop_
_entity.id
_entity.type
_entity.pdbx_description
1 polymer ?
#
loop_
_entity_poly.entity_id
_entity_poly.type
_entity_poly.pdbx_seq_one_letter_code
_entity_poly.pdbx_strand_id
1 'polypeptide(L)'
;MGFINPGKPLKRARYRAKQHKPKKLKIAPPRVIEPLTLSTLPVDILYKIFVLSKPNNTLPLVNKEFYNLLKFDPQHETNSGNWRNLSLVIEMIKTWYLVDLNTRIDFNLIHKKLEYYESRLLQVIQEFAYHQHDPDQSIEVNGNYKMIKRNLDIILHTVHKLQLNSTSKGISDKVLANKFVSKGLIEQFFKSYVFSLYNDESANEYMNLMSEGEIVYERKTRLRFLRYKFKELSLNFQNLINQIHNETTALPTVNSNEDDQSSTPAMQEVESTEELILDENEKLPEYDDEKQQIEPWLLNSSTNLSLPFSIRENTVIYDFEKVRYNRNFPTIIYRNGINTNAKFQLLKLLQRIYLFRFEDMDEILISTLYNFKPEEIHNIKTSSLSLDQIMTFILSAKHGSITQIPVINLLKLYHEYEPKDCSEFGINYNGDLISEDISKALIQLLTDFYNQNEHEDLEIWRFVLESKNYNLAQLLMRFSECPSFELL
;
A
#
# COMPACT_ATOMS: atom_id res chain seq x y z
N MET A 1 64.19 31.77 -68.88
CA MET A 1 63.39 32.75 -69.63
C MET A 1 62.47 32.02 -70.58
N GLY A 2 61.18 32.37 -70.64
CA GLY A 2 60.26 31.90 -71.68
C GLY A 2 58.84 31.65 -71.19
N PHE A 3 58.03 32.71 -71.16
CA PHE A 3 56.60 32.75 -70.86
C PHE A 3 55.75 31.90 -71.82
N ILE A 4 54.64 31.35 -71.35
CA ILE A 4 53.46 31.05 -72.20
C ILE A 4 52.28 31.87 -71.67
N ASN A 5 51.81 32.77 -72.53
CA ASN A 5 50.69 33.67 -72.29
C ASN A 5 49.34 32.98 -72.58
N PRO A 6 48.25 33.48 -71.97
CA PRO A 6 46.92 32.87 -71.96
C PRO A 6 46.10 33.31 -73.17
N GLY A 7 45.09 32.51 -73.54
CA GLY A 7 44.12 32.92 -74.56
C GLY A 7 43.06 31.85 -74.87
N LYS A 8 41.94 31.87 -74.14
CA LYS A 8 40.62 31.37 -74.60
C LYS A 8 40.34 31.97 -76.01
N PRO A 9 39.44 31.44 -76.88
CA PRO A 9 38.17 30.75 -76.55
C PRO A 9 37.84 29.60 -77.58
N LEU A 10 36.79 28.79 -77.48
CA LEU A 10 35.42 29.09 -77.91
C LEU A 10 34.57 27.84 -77.73
N LYS A 11 33.40 28.02 -77.11
CA LYS A 11 32.31 27.04 -77.09
C LYS A 11 31.83 26.78 -78.52
N ARG A 12 31.84 25.52 -78.96
CA ARG A 12 30.95 25.06 -80.03
C ARG A 12 30.15 23.87 -79.56
N ALA A 13 28.86 24.10 -79.46
CA ALA A 13 27.87 23.13 -79.08
C ALA A 13 27.42 22.34 -80.31
N ARG A 14 27.31 21.02 -80.08
CA ARG A 14 26.37 20.05 -80.68
C ARG A 14 26.60 19.68 -82.16
N TYR A 15 26.80 18.39 -82.39
CA TYR A 15 25.80 17.60 -83.13
C TYR A 15 25.75 16.16 -82.63
N ARG A 16 24.52 15.64 -82.56
CA ARG A 16 24.09 14.41 -81.88
C ARG A 16 24.43 13.17 -82.70
N ALA A 17 25.03 12.16 -82.07
CA ALA A 17 24.99 10.78 -82.55
C ALA A 17 24.13 9.94 -81.60
N LYS A 18 23.09 9.30 -82.16
CA LYS A 18 22.22 8.35 -81.46
C LYS A 18 23.03 7.10 -81.12
N GLN A 19 23.19 6.79 -79.83
CA GLN A 19 23.56 5.46 -79.37
C GLN A 19 22.55 4.98 -78.33
N HIS A 20 22.13 3.74 -78.51
CA HIS A 20 21.12 3.04 -77.73
C HIS A 20 21.40 3.12 -76.23
N LYS A 21 20.40 3.61 -75.46
CA LYS A 21 20.44 3.51 -74.00
C LYS A 21 20.31 2.03 -73.61
N PRO A 22 21.20 1.49 -72.76
CA PRO A 22 21.01 0.17 -72.19
C PRO A 22 19.72 0.20 -71.35
N LYS A 23 18.88 -0.84 -71.48
CA LYS A 23 17.73 -1.07 -70.60
C LYS A 23 18.27 -1.15 -69.18
N LYS A 24 18.02 -0.11 -68.37
CA LYS A 24 18.22 -0.17 -66.92
C LYS A 24 17.35 -1.32 -66.40
N LEU A 25 17.98 -2.39 -65.94
CA LEU A 25 17.34 -3.34 -65.04
C LEU A 25 16.77 -2.52 -63.88
N LYS A 26 15.45 -2.48 -63.76
CA LYS A 26 14.78 -1.95 -62.57
C LYS A 26 15.15 -2.91 -61.44
N ILE A 27 16.20 -2.58 -60.70
CA ILE A 27 16.39 -3.10 -59.35
C ILE A 27 15.12 -2.71 -58.61
N ALA A 28 14.32 -3.70 -58.19
CA ALA A 28 13.18 -3.45 -57.34
C ALA A 28 13.68 -2.59 -56.16
N PRO A 29 12.97 -1.53 -55.76
CA PRO A 29 13.39 -0.76 -54.60
C PRO A 29 13.61 -1.76 -53.46
N PRO A 30 14.68 -1.60 -52.63
CA PRO A 30 14.82 -2.42 -51.45
C PRO A 30 13.47 -2.36 -50.74
N ARG A 31 12.89 -3.54 -50.44
CA ARG A 31 11.70 -3.58 -49.58
C ARG A 31 12.02 -2.65 -48.42
N VAL A 32 11.20 -1.61 -48.25
CA VAL A 32 11.26 -0.79 -47.05
C VAL A 32 10.90 -1.78 -45.95
N ILE A 33 11.90 -2.44 -45.39
CA ILE A 33 11.77 -3.14 -44.13
C ILE A 33 11.52 -1.97 -43.20
N GLU A 34 10.26 -1.76 -42.83
CA GLU A 34 9.93 -0.83 -41.77
C GLU A 34 10.91 -1.12 -40.63
N PRO A 35 11.58 -0.10 -40.08
CA PRO A 35 12.51 -0.32 -38.99
C PRO A 35 11.75 -1.11 -37.92
N LEU A 36 12.33 -2.20 -37.44
CA LEU A 36 11.81 -2.98 -36.32
C LEU A 36 11.67 -2.02 -35.14
N THR A 37 10.47 -1.47 -34.98
CA THR A 37 10.09 -0.63 -33.86
C THR A 37 9.67 -1.55 -32.74
N LEU A 38 9.86 -1.13 -31.49
CA LEU A 38 9.51 -1.94 -30.33
C LEU A 38 8.02 -2.33 -30.30
N SER A 39 7.15 -1.53 -30.94
CA SER A 39 5.73 -1.82 -31.18
C SER A 39 5.46 -2.97 -32.16
N THR A 40 6.47 -3.43 -32.90
CA THR A 40 6.39 -4.54 -33.88
C THR A 40 7.07 -5.81 -33.39
N LEU A 41 7.65 -5.80 -32.18
CA LEU A 41 8.24 -6.99 -31.60
C LEU A 41 7.15 -8.02 -31.25
N PRO A 42 7.39 -9.32 -31.51
CA PRO A 42 6.52 -10.39 -31.03
C PRO A 42 6.32 -10.33 -29.52
N VAL A 43 5.10 -10.68 -29.07
CA VAL A 43 4.71 -10.68 -27.64
C VAL A 43 5.67 -11.51 -26.79
N ASP A 44 6.17 -12.63 -27.30
CA ASP A 44 7.12 -13.49 -26.58
C ASP A 44 8.47 -12.81 -26.31
N ILE A 45 8.93 -11.95 -27.22
CA ILE A 45 10.16 -11.18 -27.03
C ILE A 45 9.93 -10.08 -25.99
N LEU A 46 8.78 -9.39 -26.07
CA LEU A 46 8.39 -8.42 -25.06
C LEU A 46 8.26 -9.08 -23.68
N TYR A 47 7.67 -10.26 -23.58
CA TYR A 47 7.55 -11.01 -22.34
C TYR A 47 8.93 -11.39 -21.76
N LYS A 48 9.87 -11.86 -22.59
CA LYS A 48 11.24 -12.15 -22.14
C LYS A 48 11.98 -10.90 -21.68
N ILE A 49 11.82 -9.79 -22.39
CA ILE A 49 12.48 -8.51 -22.07
C ILE A 49 11.87 -7.89 -20.81
N PHE A 50 10.55 -7.93 -20.64
CA PHE A 50 9.86 -7.16 -19.62
C PHE A 50 9.34 -7.96 -18.45
N VAL A 51 9.09 -9.27 -18.56
CA VAL A 51 8.54 -10.06 -17.46
C VAL A 51 9.61 -10.95 -16.85
N LEU A 52 10.37 -11.67 -17.67
CA LEU A 52 11.39 -12.60 -17.15
C LEU A 52 12.66 -11.90 -16.64
N SER A 53 12.91 -10.66 -17.04
CA SER A 53 14.11 -9.90 -16.68
C SER A 53 14.15 -9.40 -15.23
N LYS A 54 13.06 -9.59 -14.45
CA LYS A 54 12.88 -9.09 -13.08
C LYS A 54 12.87 -7.54 -12.98
N PRO A 55 12.41 -6.96 -11.84
CA PRO A 55 12.23 -5.51 -11.69
C PRO A 55 13.54 -4.70 -11.73
N ASN A 56 14.71 -5.35 -11.64
CA ASN A 56 16.01 -4.69 -11.78
C ASN A 56 16.39 -4.41 -13.24
N ASN A 57 15.54 -4.78 -14.20
CA ASN A 57 15.77 -4.41 -15.58
C ASN A 57 15.57 -2.91 -15.77
N THR A 58 16.66 -2.19 -16.02
CA THR A 58 16.67 -0.75 -16.23
C THR A 58 16.24 -0.34 -17.63
N LEU A 59 16.07 -1.28 -18.57
CA LEU A 59 15.66 -1.00 -19.96
C LEU A 59 14.43 -0.07 -20.07
N PRO A 60 13.33 -0.26 -19.32
CA PRO A 60 12.19 0.64 -19.36
C PRO A 60 12.43 2.03 -18.73
N LEU A 61 13.44 2.16 -17.87
CA LEU A 61 13.82 3.43 -17.23
C LEU A 61 14.81 4.24 -18.07
N VAL A 62 15.62 3.57 -18.91
CA VAL A 62 16.74 4.18 -19.64
C VAL A 62 16.33 4.62 -21.06
N ASN A 63 15.33 3.96 -21.67
CA ASN A 63 14.90 4.27 -23.03
C ASN A 63 13.47 4.85 -23.04
N LYS A 64 13.36 6.06 -23.62
CA LYS A 64 12.13 6.85 -23.71
C LYS A 64 11.00 6.14 -24.47
N GLU A 65 11.33 5.32 -25.48
CA GLU A 65 10.33 4.53 -26.21
C GLU A 65 9.75 3.41 -25.34
N PHE A 66 10.59 2.73 -24.54
CA PHE A 66 10.09 1.74 -23.57
C PHE A 66 9.27 2.38 -22.45
N TYR A 67 9.68 3.56 -21.98
CA TYR A 67 8.86 4.32 -21.05
C TYR A 67 7.50 4.66 -21.67
N ASN A 68 7.46 5.13 -22.92
CA ASN A 68 6.21 5.45 -23.60
C ASN A 68 5.32 4.22 -23.89
N LEU A 69 5.89 3.02 -24.05
CA LEU A 69 5.13 1.78 -24.20
C LEU A 69 4.45 1.33 -22.89
N LEU A 70 5.00 1.73 -21.74
CA LEU A 70 4.47 1.42 -20.42
C LEU A 70 3.73 2.61 -19.80
N LYS A 71 3.94 3.84 -20.28
CA LYS A 71 3.36 5.06 -19.71
C LYS A 71 1.88 5.15 -20.08
N PHE A 72 1.05 5.16 -19.05
CA PHE A 72 -0.39 5.39 -19.18
C PHE A 72 -0.67 6.88 -19.07
N ASP A 73 -1.23 7.48 -20.12
CA ASP A 73 -1.62 8.89 -20.11
C ASP A 73 -3.08 9.02 -19.64
N PRO A 74 -3.34 9.63 -18.45
CA PRO A 74 -4.69 9.82 -17.95
C PRO A 74 -5.55 10.73 -18.82
N GLN A 75 -4.98 11.51 -19.75
CA GLN A 75 -5.76 12.35 -20.67
C GLN A 75 -6.56 11.56 -21.72
N HIS A 76 -6.38 10.23 -21.81
CA HIS A 76 -7.13 9.35 -22.70
C HIS A 76 -8.18 8.47 -21.99
N GLU A 77 -8.44 8.72 -20.70
CA GLU A 77 -9.46 7.98 -19.92
C GLU A 77 -10.90 8.22 -20.42
N THR A 78 -11.18 9.27 -21.19
CA THR A 78 -12.54 9.63 -21.60
C THR A 78 -13.08 8.91 -22.83
N ASN A 79 -12.23 8.29 -23.66
CA ASN A 79 -12.68 7.66 -24.91
C ASN A 79 -12.08 6.26 -25.05
N SER A 80 -12.73 5.24 -24.48
CA SER A 80 -12.67 3.81 -24.91
C SER A 80 -11.30 3.30 -25.40
N GLY A 81 -10.22 3.78 -24.79
CA GLY A 81 -8.88 3.63 -25.31
C GLY A 81 -8.33 2.29 -24.90
N ASN A 82 -8.33 1.33 -25.81
CA ASN A 82 -7.70 0.03 -25.63
C ASN A 82 -6.25 0.24 -25.15
N TRP A 83 -5.98 -0.09 -23.87
CA TRP A 83 -4.65 0.08 -23.29
C TRP A 83 -3.66 -0.87 -23.96
N ARG A 84 -2.83 -0.32 -24.85
CA ARG A 84 -1.79 -1.12 -25.53
C ARG A 84 -0.85 -1.69 -24.47
N ASN A 85 -0.62 -3.00 -24.53
CA ASN A 85 0.26 -3.75 -23.63
C ASN A 85 -0.17 -3.80 -22.15
N LEU A 86 -1.43 -3.50 -21.82
CA LEU A 86 -1.93 -3.68 -20.45
C LEU A 86 -1.67 -5.10 -19.92
N SER A 87 -1.93 -6.12 -20.74
CA SER A 87 -1.66 -7.51 -20.39
C SER A 87 -0.20 -7.75 -20.00
N LEU A 88 0.75 -7.10 -20.70
CA LEU A 88 2.18 -7.18 -20.36
C LEU A 88 2.45 -6.55 -19.00
N VAL A 89 1.92 -5.35 -18.74
CA VAL A 89 2.11 -4.64 -17.46
C VAL A 89 1.49 -5.41 -16.29
N ILE A 90 0.33 -6.01 -16.48
CA ILE A 90 -0.30 -6.88 -15.47
C ILE A 90 0.59 -8.08 -15.19
N GLU A 91 1.12 -8.74 -16.21
CA GLU A 91 2.02 -9.88 -16.02
C GLU A 91 3.33 -9.48 -15.35
N MET A 92 3.85 -8.28 -15.61
CA MET A 92 4.98 -7.72 -14.84
C MET A 92 4.60 -7.57 -13.37
N ILE A 93 3.45 -6.96 -13.05
CA ILE A 93 3.02 -6.76 -11.66
C ILE A 93 2.81 -8.10 -10.95
N LYS A 94 2.14 -9.06 -11.59
CA LYS A 94 1.95 -10.42 -11.07
C LYS A 94 3.27 -11.14 -10.83
N THR A 95 4.20 -11.05 -11.76
CA THR A 95 5.47 -11.80 -11.67
C THR A 95 6.43 -11.18 -10.65
N TRP A 96 6.39 -9.85 -10.47
CA TRP A 96 7.41 -9.12 -9.70
C TRP A 96 6.97 -8.68 -8.32
N TYR A 97 5.69 -8.37 -8.15
CA TYR A 97 5.19 -7.69 -6.95
C TYR A 97 4.06 -8.44 -6.25
N LEU A 98 3.43 -9.43 -6.90
CA LEU A 98 2.43 -10.27 -6.25
C LEU A 98 3.12 -11.29 -5.36
N VAL A 99 2.70 -11.34 -4.10
CA VAL A 99 3.33 -12.18 -3.08
C VAL A 99 2.26 -13.05 -2.44
N ASP A 100 2.54 -14.35 -2.33
CA ASP A 100 1.73 -15.28 -1.55
C ASP A 100 2.01 -15.08 -0.05
N LEU A 101 0.98 -14.79 0.72
CA LEU A 101 1.03 -14.56 2.16
C LEU A 101 0.86 -15.86 2.96
N ASN A 102 0.50 -16.97 2.32
CA ASN A 102 0.26 -18.27 2.95
C ASN A 102 1.44 -19.25 2.76
N THR A 103 2.62 -18.78 2.32
CA THR A 103 3.77 -19.66 2.05
C THR A 103 4.26 -20.47 3.27
N ARG A 104 3.86 -20.10 4.48
CA ARG A 104 4.19 -20.83 5.73
C ARG A 104 3.09 -21.79 6.19
N ILE A 105 1.96 -21.82 5.48
CA ILE A 105 0.74 -22.52 5.87
C ILE A 105 0.58 -23.74 4.96
N ASP A 106 0.61 -24.94 5.55
CA ASP A 106 0.20 -26.16 4.86
C ASP A 106 -1.29 -26.39 5.10
N PHE A 107 -2.11 -26.04 4.10
CA PHE A 107 -3.55 -26.23 4.18
C PHE A 107 -3.95 -27.71 4.26
N ASN A 108 -3.20 -28.63 3.65
CA ASN A 108 -3.52 -30.05 3.73
C ASN A 108 -3.34 -30.56 5.17
N LEU A 109 -2.26 -30.14 5.84
CA LEU A 109 -2.03 -30.45 7.25
C LEU A 109 -3.12 -29.84 8.15
N ILE A 110 -3.54 -28.60 7.88
CA ILE A 110 -4.62 -27.95 8.63
C ILE A 110 -5.94 -28.69 8.47
N HIS A 111 -6.29 -29.10 7.26
CA HIS A 111 -7.51 -29.87 7.01
C HIS A 111 -7.48 -31.22 7.74
N LYS A 112 -6.36 -31.94 7.73
CA LYS A 112 -6.20 -33.16 8.53
C LYS A 112 -6.37 -32.92 10.04
N LYS A 113 -5.81 -31.82 10.57
CA LYS A 113 -6.00 -31.47 12.00
C LYS A 113 -7.45 -31.13 12.31
N LEU A 114 -8.14 -30.41 11.42
CA LEU A 114 -9.58 -30.14 11.57
C LEU A 114 -10.40 -31.43 11.58
N GLU A 115 -10.17 -32.33 10.61
CA GLU A 115 -10.82 -33.65 10.54
C GLU A 115 -10.56 -34.48 11.80
N TYR A 116 -9.33 -34.44 12.33
CA TYR A 116 -8.97 -35.09 13.59
C TYR A 116 -9.78 -34.54 14.77
N TYR A 117 -9.84 -33.21 14.95
CA TYR A 117 -10.56 -32.61 16.08
C TYR A 117 -12.09 -32.76 15.95
N GLU A 118 -12.64 -32.71 14.73
CA GLU A 118 -14.05 -33.02 14.46
C GLU A 118 -14.37 -34.47 14.80
N SER A 119 -13.54 -35.42 14.35
CA SER A 119 -13.69 -36.85 14.67
C SER A 119 -13.57 -37.09 16.18
N ARG A 120 -12.63 -36.42 16.85
CA ARG A 120 -12.45 -36.50 18.31
C ARG A 120 -13.65 -35.93 19.06
N LEU A 121 -14.25 -34.84 18.58
CA LEU A 121 -15.47 -34.29 19.16
C LEU A 121 -16.61 -35.30 19.10
N LEU A 122 -16.80 -35.96 17.95
CA LEU A 122 -17.81 -37.01 17.78
C LEU A 122 -17.57 -38.19 18.72
N GLN A 123 -16.31 -38.63 18.88
CA GLN A 123 -15.95 -39.68 19.84
C GLN A 123 -16.30 -39.29 21.28
N VAL A 124 -15.96 -38.06 21.71
CA VAL A 124 -16.25 -37.57 23.06
C VAL A 124 -17.77 -37.48 23.29
N ILE A 125 -18.54 -37.04 22.29
CA ILE A 125 -20.02 -37.04 22.36
C ILE A 125 -20.55 -38.47 22.54
N GLN A 126 -20.02 -39.45 21.79
CA GLN A 126 -20.41 -40.85 21.90
C GLN A 126 -20.06 -41.46 23.26
N GLU A 127 -18.86 -41.19 23.78
CA GLU A 127 -18.42 -41.62 25.11
C GLU A 127 -19.35 -41.04 26.20
N PHE A 128 -19.69 -39.76 26.10
CA PHE A 128 -20.59 -39.10 27.04
C PHE A 128 -22.02 -39.66 26.99
N ALA A 129 -22.54 -39.89 25.78
CA ALA A 129 -23.85 -40.50 25.55
C ALA A 129 -23.95 -41.93 26.09
N TYR A 130 -22.84 -42.67 26.11
CA TYR A 130 -22.78 -44.02 26.70
C TYR A 130 -22.84 -43.98 28.23
N HIS A 131 -22.34 -42.91 28.85
CA HIS A 131 -22.27 -42.77 30.31
C HIS A 131 -23.50 -42.09 30.95
N GLN A 132 -24.35 -41.38 30.20
CA GLN A 132 -25.57 -40.73 30.70
C GLN A 132 -26.82 -41.15 29.91
N HIS A 133 -27.92 -41.47 30.61
CA HIS A 133 -29.16 -41.99 30.02
C HIS A 133 -29.96 -40.98 29.15
N ASP A 134 -29.53 -39.71 29.04
CA ASP A 134 -30.13 -38.69 28.18
C ASP A 134 -29.04 -37.83 27.51
N PRO A 135 -28.59 -38.18 26.29
CA PRO A 135 -27.31 -37.74 25.73
C PRO A 135 -27.32 -36.33 25.09
N ASP A 136 -28.47 -35.83 24.66
CA ASP A 136 -28.54 -34.64 23.82
C ASP A 136 -28.72 -33.33 24.61
N GLN A 137 -29.09 -33.37 25.89
CA GLN A 137 -29.35 -32.16 26.69
C GLN A 137 -28.23 -31.74 27.65
N SER A 138 -27.28 -32.62 28.01
CA SER A 138 -26.27 -32.33 29.04
C SER A 138 -24.92 -31.84 28.49
N ILE A 139 -24.47 -32.31 27.32
CA ILE A 139 -23.16 -31.90 26.77
C ILE A 139 -23.21 -30.50 26.14
N GLU A 140 -24.34 -30.12 25.54
CA GLU A 140 -24.50 -28.80 24.90
C GLU A 140 -24.47 -27.65 25.91
N VAL A 141 -24.70 -27.92 27.19
CA VAL A 141 -24.61 -26.94 28.28
C VAL A 141 -23.16 -26.76 28.75
N ASN A 142 -22.28 -27.74 28.51
CA ASN A 142 -20.89 -27.71 28.96
C ASN A 142 -20.11 -26.55 28.29
N GLY A 143 -19.50 -25.69 29.09
CA GLY A 143 -18.74 -24.53 28.62
C GLY A 143 -17.55 -24.92 27.73
N ASN A 144 -16.83 -26.00 28.05
CA ASN A 144 -15.69 -26.46 27.24
C ASN A 144 -16.15 -27.00 25.88
N TYR A 145 -17.28 -27.74 25.83
CA TYR A 145 -17.88 -28.18 24.56
C TYR A 145 -18.24 -27.00 23.65
N LYS A 146 -18.91 -25.96 24.21
CA LYS A 146 -19.23 -24.72 23.48
C LYS A 146 -17.96 -24.03 22.96
N MET A 147 -16.91 -23.99 23.77
CA MET A 147 -15.63 -23.38 23.37
C MET A 147 -14.89 -24.18 22.28
N ILE A 148 -14.95 -25.52 22.30
CA ILE A 148 -14.40 -26.38 21.24
C ILE A 148 -15.11 -26.10 19.92
N LYS A 149 -16.45 -26.18 19.90
CA LYS A 149 -17.25 -25.94 18.69
C LYS A 149 -16.98 -24.54 18.11
N ARG A 150 -16.97 -23.53 18.98
CA ARG A 150 -16.64 -22.15 18.61
C ARG A 150 -15.24 -22.01 18.03
N ASN A 151 -14.22 -22.62 18.65
CA ASN A 151 -12.86 -22.52 18.14
C ASN A 151 -12.68 -23.27 16.81
N LEU A 152 -13.37 -24.39 16.59
CA LEU A 152 -13.44 -25.04 15.29
C LEU A 152 -14.05 -24.11 14.23
N ASP A 153 -15.19 -23.48 14.53
CA ASP A 153 -15.82 -22.51 13.63
C ASP A 153 -14.90 -21.33 13.29
N ILE A 154 -14.18 -20.80 14.29
CA ILE A 154 -13.20 -19.72 14.10
C ILE A 154 -12.06 -20.16 13.18
N ILE A 155 -11.51 -21.36 13.38
CA ILE A 155 -10.43 -21.89 12.52
C ILE A 155 -10.96 -22.09 11.10
N LEU A 156 -12.11 -22.76 10.94
CA LEU A 156 -12.74 -23.00 9.64
C LEU A 156 -12.98 -21.69 8.89
N HIS A 157 -13.59 -20.70 9.54
CA HIS A 157 -13.81 -19.38 8.96
C HIS A 157 -12.50 -18.70 8.57
N THR A 158 -11.48 -18.78 9.42
CA THR A 158 -10.17 -18.18 9.16
C THR A 158 -9.46 -18.85 8.00
N VAL A 159 -9.47 -20.19 7.93
CA VAL A 159 -8.85 -20.97 6.86
C VAL A 159 -9.53 -20.69 5.53
N HIS A 160 -10.87 -20.71 5.50
CA HIS A 160 -11.65 -20.34 4.31
C HIS A 160 -11.28 -18.92 3.84
N LYS A 161 -11.25 -17.95 4.77
CA LYS A 161 -10.82 -16.59 4.45
C LYS A 161 -9.40 -16.55 3.93
N LEU A 162 -8.44 -17.27 4.52
CA LEU A 162 -7.05 -17.27 4.07
C LEU A 162 -6.88 -17.85 2.66
N GLN A 163 -7.77 -18.74 2.21
CA GLN A 163 -7.75 -19.32 0.87
C GLN A 163 -8.34 -18.40 -0.21
N LEU A 164 -9.07 -17.34 0.16
CA LEU A 164 -9.58 -16.36 -0.80
C LEU A 164 -8.44 -15.62 -1.51
N ASN A 165 -8.60 -15.29 -2.79
CA ASN A 165 -7.57 -14.57 -3.55
C ASN A 165 -7.26 -13.17 -2.98
N SER A 166 -8.24 -12.51 -2.35
CA SER A 166 -8.11 -11.15 -1.78
C SER A 166 -7.24 -11.06 -0.54
N THR A 167 -7.10 -12.18 0.18
CA THR A 167 -6.42 -12.30 1.48
C THR A 167 -5.19 -13.18 1.41
N SER A 168 -5.18 -14.20 0.54
CA SER A 168 -4.04 -15.12 0.32
C SER A 168 -2.83 -14.41 -0.27
N LYS A 169 -3.05 -13.29 -0.98
CA LYS A 169 -2.01 -12.58 -1.71
C LYS A 169 -1.95 -11.11 -1.29
N GLY A 170 -0.75 -10.55 -1.35
CA GLY A 170 -0.48 -9.12 -1.19
C GLY A 170 0.31 -8.58 -2.38
N ILE A 171 0.26 -7.26 -2.58
CA ILE A 171 1.09 -6.57 -3.56
C ILE A 171 2.20 -5.84 -2.80
N SER A 172 3.44 -6.04 -3.21
CA SER A 172 4.57 -5.26 -2.70
C SER A 172 4.42 -3.78 -3.07
N ASP A 173 4.52 -2.91 -2.07
CA ASP A 173 4.54 -1.44 -2.23
C ASP A 173 5.63 -0.93 -3.18
N LYS A 174 6.70 -1.71 -3.42
CA LYS A 174 7.72 -1.46 -4.44
C LYS A 174 7.14 -1.29 -5.84
N VAL A 175 5.94 -1.80 -6.12
CA VAL A 175 5.23 -1.52 -7.38
C VAL A 175 5.10 -0.02 -7.62
N LEU A 176 4.89 0.78 -6.58
CA LEU A 176 4.67 2.22 -6.64
C LEU A 176 5.92 3.01 -7.04
N ALA A 177 7.11 2.40 -6.94
CA ALA A 177 8.36 3.01 -7.41
C ALA A 177 8.41 3.14 -8.94
N ASN A 178 7.58 2.37 -9.66
CA ASN A 178 7.57 2.35 -11.09
C ASN A 178 6.91 3.62 -11.66
N LYS A 179 7.65 4.34 -12.50
CA LYS A 179 7.16 5.56 -13.18
C LYS A 179 5.93 5.36 -14.08
N PHE A 180 5.59 4.11 -14.40
CA PHE A 180 4.41 3.77 -15.19
C PHE A 180 3.17 3.51 -14.34
N VAL A 181 3.29 3.43 -13.02
CA VAL A 181 2.14 3.18 -12.13
C VAL A 181 1.33 4.47 -11.97
N SER A 182 0.05 4.40 -12.35
CA SER A 182 -0.91 5.50 -12.29
C SER A 182 -2.14 5.11 -11.48
N LYS A 183 -2.95 6.10 -11.07
CA LYS A 183 -4.26 5.88 -10.43
C LYS A 183 -5.11 4.89 -11.24
N GLY A 184 -5.26 5.13 -12.54
CA GLY A 184 -6.06 4.28 -13.43
C GLY A 184 -5.53 2.84 -13.48
N LEU A 185 -4.20 2.66 -13.59
CA LEU A 185 -3.60 1.33 -13.61
C LEU A 185 -3.85 0.58 -12.30
N ILE A 186 -3.70 1.25 -11.15
CA ILE A 186 -3.98 0.64 -9.85
C ILE A 186 -5.45 0.28 -9.71
N GLU A 187 -6.37 1.20 -10.06
CA GLU A 187 -7.81 0.93 -10.03
C GLU A 187 -8.19 -0.25 -10.92
N GLN A 188 -7.62 -0.33 -12.12
CA GLN A 188 -7.88 -1.44 -13.05
C GLN A 188 -7.21 -2.74 -12.62
N PHE A 189 -5.96 -2.72 -12.17
CA PHE A 189 -5.27 -3.92 -11.68
C PHE A 189 -6.05 -4.53 -10.52
N PHE A 190 -6.44 -3.70 -9.55
CA PHE A 190 -7.26 -4.16 -8.44
C PHE A 190 -8.64 -4.60 -8.93
N LYS A 191 -9.44 -3.76 -9.60
CA LYS A 191 -10.83 -4.11 -9.95
C LYS A 191 -10.97 -5.26 -10.96
N SER A 192 -10.13 -5.32 -11.98
CA SER A 192 -10.43 -6.09 -13.21
C SER A 192 -9.58 -7.35 -13.43
N TYR A 193 -8.42 -7.49 -12.79
CA TYR A 193 -7.52 -8.64 -13.08
C TYR A 193 -7.22 -9.53 -11.87
N VAL A 194 -7.51 -9.05 -10.66
CA VAL A 194 -7.38 -9.85 -9.45
C VAL A 194 -8.74 -10.44 -9.02
N PHE A 195 -9.83 -9.68 -9.15
CA PHE A 195 -11.18 -10.12 -8.74
C PHE A 195 -12.01 -10.79 -9.85
N SER A 196 -11.70 -10.57 -11.14
CA SER A 196 -12.51 -11.10 -12.25
C SER A 196 -12.41 -12.61 -12.49
N LEU A 197 -11.64 -13.35 -11.68
CA LEU A 197 -11.59 -14.81 -11.79
C LEU A 197 -12.76 -15.50 -11.08
N TYR A 198 -13.54 -14.82 -10.24
CA TYR A 198 -14.71 -15.41 -9.59
C TYR A 198 -15.87 -14.40 -9.47
N ASN A 199 -17.07 -14.84 -9.86
CA ASN A 199 -18.35 -14.12 -9.83
C ASN A 199 -18.88 -13.88 -8.41
N ASP A 200 -18.02 -13.57 -7.43
CA ASP A 200 -18.52 -13.19 -6.11
C ASP A 200 -18.84 -11.70 -6.09
N GLU A 201 -20.14 -11.42 -6.19
CA GLU A 201 -20.76 -10.10 -6.04
C GLU A 201 -20.59 -9.52 -4.63
N SER A 202 -19.92 -10.22 -3.71
CA SER A 202 -19.57 -9.71 -2.38
C SER A 202 -18.36 -8.76 -2.45
N ALA A 203 -18.69 -7.52 -2.84
CA ALA A 203 -18.16 -6.27 -2.30
C ALA A 203 -16.63 -6.06 -2.24
N ASN A 204 -16.13 -5.17 -3.10
CA ASN A 204 -15.16 -4.09 -2.80
C ASN A 204 -13.84 -4.42 -2.08
N GLU A 205 -13.46 -5.68 -1.94
CA GLU A 205 -12.17 -6.02 -1.36
C GLU A 205 -11.08 -5.60 -2.35
N TYR A 206 -10.09 -4.83 -1.91
CA TYR A 206 -8.89 -4.51 -2.70
C TYR A 206 -7.73 -5.31 -2.14
N MET A 207 -6.92 -5.96 -2.98
CA MET A 207 -5.74 -6.68 -2.49
C MET A 207 -4.82 -5.73 -1.71
N ASN A 208 -4.25 -6.20 -0.61
CA ASN A 208 -3.50 -5.33 0.29
C ASN A 208 -2.15 -4.91 -0.32
N LEU A 209 -1.85 -3.61 -0.27
CA LEU A 209 -0.55 -3.06 -0.66
C LEU A 209 0.38 -3.00 0.55
N MET A 210 1.45 -3.78 0.55
CA MET A 210 2.26 -4.11 1.73
C MET A 210 3.75 -3.91 1.49
N SER A 211 4.43 -3.36 2.47
CA SER A 211 5.89 -3.36 2.57
C SER A 211 6.44 -4.78 2.82
N GLU A 212 7.73 -4.98 2.60
CA GLU A 212 8.38 -6.28 2.87
C GLU A 212 8.26 -6.68 4.35
N GLY A 213 8.36 -5.72 5.27
CA GLY A 213 8.17 -5.96 6.69
C GLY A 213 6.76 -6.45 7.02
N GLU A 214 5.73 -5.81 6.47
CA GLU A 214 4.33 -6.21 6.67
C GLU A 214 4.04 -7.58 6.04
N ILE A 215 4.64 -7.91 4.89
CA ILE A 215 4.51 -9.22 4.24
C ILE A 215 5.07 -10.32 5.14
N VAL A 216 6.28 -10.12 5.67
CA VAL A 216 6.92 -11.08 6.58
C VAL A 216 6.11 -11.20 7.87
N TYR A 217 5.64 -10.08 8.41
CA TYR A 217 4.79 -10.03 9.58
C TYR A 217 3.50 -10.85 9.39
N GLU A 218 2.74 -10.61 8.31
CA GLU A 218 1.52 -11.35 8.01
C GLU A 218 1.76 -12.85 7.87
N ARG A 219 2.83 -13.26 7.19
CA ARG A 219 3.18 -14.68 7.04
C ARG A 219 3.42 -15.34 8.40
N LYS A 220 4.06 -14.63 9.33
CA LYS A 220 4.32 -15.12 10.70
C LYS A 220 3.05 -15.17 11.54
N THR A 221 2.26 -14.10 11.54
CA THR A 221 1.09 -13.96 12.41
C THR A 221 -0.04 -14.91 12.05
N ARG A 222 -0.26 -15.22 10.77
CA ARG A 222 -1.28 -16.19 10.33
C ARG A 222 -1.01 -17.59 10.86
N LEU A 223 0.23 -18.08 10.71
CA LEU A 223 0.61 -19.39 11.24
C LEU A 223 0.56 -19.39 12.78
N ARG A 224 1.06 -18.32 13.43
CA ARG A 224 1.00 -18.17 14.88
C ARG A 224 -0.44 -18.24 15.41
N PHE A 225 -1.38 -17.59 14.73
CA PHE A 225 -2.81 -17.65 15.09
C PHE A 225 -3.36 -19.07 15.01
N LEU A 226 -3.13 -19.77 13.89
CA LEU A 226 -3.61 -21.14 13.71
C LEU A 226 -3.03 -22.08 14.76
N ARG A 227 -1.73 -21.95 15.06
CA ARG A 227 -1.06 -22.70 16.13
C ARG A 227 -1.69 -22.41 17.49
N TYR A 228 -1.90 -21.13 17.82
CA TYR A 228 -2.57 -20.73 19.05
C TYR A 228 -3.95 -21.37 19.17
N LYS A 229 -4.74 -21.37 18.09
CA LYS A 229 -6.08 -21.94 18.08
C LYS A 229 -6.12 -23.46 18.21
N PHE A 230 -5.19 -24.18 17.58
CA PHE A 230 -5.09 -25.63 17.78
C PHE A 230 -4.64 -25.99 19.21
N LYS A 231 -3.74 -25.20 19.82
CA LYS A 231 -3.39 -25.35 21.24
C LYS A 231 -4.59 -25.12 22.16
N GLU A 232 -5.35 -24.04 21.90
CA GLU A 232 -6.56 -23.71 22.64
C GLU A 232 -7.60 -24.84 22.54
N LEU A 233 -7.79 -25.42 21.33
CA LEU A 233 -8.62 -26.60 21.14
C LEU A 233 -8.13 -27.80 21.97
N SER A 234 -6.83 -28.12 21.90
CA SER A 234 -6.24 -29.22 22.66
C SER A 234 -6.49 -29.10 24.16
N LEU A 235 -6.33 -27.89 24.72
CA LEU A 235 -6.57 -27.61 26.13
C LEU A 235 -8.04 -27.79 26.50
N ASN A 236 -8.96 -27.26 25.67
CA ASN A 236 -10.40 -27.40 25.93
C ASN A 236 -10.84 -28.87 25.85
N PHE A 237 -10.25 -29.67 24.96
CA PHE A 237 -10.48 -31.12 24.91
C PHE A 237 -9.97 -31.84 26.16
N GLN A 238 -8.77 -31.51 26.66
CA GLN A 238 -8.26 -32.07 27.92
C GLN A 238 -9.19 -31.77 29.09
N ASN A 239 -9.63 -30.51 29.19
CA ASN A 239 -10.52 -30.06 30.26
C ASN A 239 -11.88 -30.77 30.18
N LEU A 240 -12.45 -30.92 28.98
CA LEU A 240 -13.69 -31.64 28.77
C LEU A 240 -13.55 -33.13 29.14
N ILE A 241 -12.50 -33.81 28.67
CA ILE A 241 -12.26 -35.22 28.98
C ILE A 241 -12.06 -35.41 30.50
N ASN A 242 -11.27 -34.56 31.14
CA ASN A 242 -11.04 -34.61 32.59
C ASN A 242 -12.34 -34.38 33.37
N GLN A 243 -13.21 -33.47 32.93
CA GLN A 243 -14.52 -33.27 33.54
C GLN A 243 -15.39 -34.53 33.43
N ILE A 244 -15.47 -35.12 32.23
CA ILE A 244 -16.24 -36.35 31.98
C ILE A 244 -15.75 -37.50 32.87
N HIS A 245 -14.42 -37.65 33.02
CA HIS A 245 -13.84 -38.71 33.85
C HIS A 245 -14.00 -38.45 35.35
N ASN A 246 -13.93 -37.19 35.79
CA ASN A 246 -14.02 -36.83 37.21
C ASN A 246 -15.47 -36.71 37.72
N GLU A 247 -16.44 -36.37 36.86
CA GLU A 247 -17.88 -36.36 37.18
C GLU A 247 -18.44 -37.76 37.47
N THR A 248 -17.70 -38.82 37.19
CA THR A 248 -17.96 -40.18 37.71
C THR A 248 -17.81 -40.29 39.23
N THR A 249 -17.31 -39.26 39.91
CA THR A 249 -17.20 -39.15 41.37
C THR A 249 -17.75 -37.81 41.85
N ALA A 250 -19.05 -37.82 42.17
CA ALA A 250 -19.84 -36.74 42.78
C ALA A 250 -20.15 -35.53 41.89
N LEU A 251 -21.43 -35.39 41.51
CA LEU A 251 -22.01 -34.10 41.12
C LEU A 251 -21.91 -33.10 42.28
N PRO A 252 -21.30 -31.93 42.12
CA PRO A 252 -21.80 -30.74 42.76
C PRO A 252 -22.86 -30.12 41.84
N THR A 253 -24.11 -30.12 42.29
CA THR A 253 -25.14 -29.18 41.82
C THR A 253 -24.58 -27.76 41.91
N VAL A 254 -24.15 -27.19 40.78
CA VAL A 254 -23.92 -25.76 40.65
C VAL A 254 -25.22 -25.18 40.12
N ASN A 255 -25.90 -24.43 41.00
CA ASN A 255 -27.01 -23.58 40.63
C ASN A 255 -26.59 -22.68 39.45
N SER A 256 -27.42 -22.71 38.41
CA SER A 256 -27.40 -21.80 37.28
C SER A 256 -27.53 -20.34 37.76
N ASN A 257 -26.39 -19.68 37.93
CA ASN A 257 -26.29 -18.25 37.67
C ASN A 257 -25.56 -18.11 36.34
N GLU A 258 -26.35 -17.83 35.30
CA GLU A 258 -25.88 -17.29 34.04
C GLU A 258 -25.19 -15.95 34.35
N ASP A 259 -23.87 -15.93 34.54
CA ASP A 259 -23.00 -14.74 34.40
C ASP A 259 -21.51 -14.96 34.79
N ASP A 260 -21.05 -16.20 35.07
CA ASP A 260 -19.63 -16.41 35.36
C ASP A 260 -18.75 -16.38 34.09
N GLN A 261 -18.38 -15.15 33.74
CA GLN A 261 -17.29 -14.71 32.86
C GLN A 261 -15.91 -15.17 33.36
N SER A 262 -15.67 -16.46 33.59
CA SER A 262 -14.36 -16.93 34.05
C SER A 262 -13.50 -17.51 32.92
N SER A 263 -12.56 -16.65 32.51
CA SER A 263 -11.23 -16.97 31.94
C SER A 263 -11.16 -17.70 30.60
N THR A 264 -11.15 -16.94 29.51
CA THR A 264 -10.17 -17.21 28.44
C THR A 264 -8.79 -17.27 29.10
N PRO A 265 -7.98 -18.34 28.92
CA PRO A 265 -6.60 -18.31 29.39
C PRO A 265 -5.91 -17.13 28.70
N ALA A 266 -5.21 -16.30 29.47
CA ALA A 266 -4.39 -15.23 28.90
C ALA A 266 -3.51 -15.86 27.81
N MET A 267 -3.30 -15.22 26.64
CA MET A 267 -2.54 -15.83 25.51
C MET A 267 -1.24 -16.53 25.96
N GLN A 268 -0.61 -16.04 27.03
CA GLN A 268 0.57 -16.60 27.68
C GLN A 268 0.38 -18.01 28.29
N GLU A 269 -0.77 -18.34 28.86
CA GLU A 269 -1.08 -19.67 29.43
C GLU A 269 -1.34 -20.70 28.33
N VAL A 270 -1.99 -20.32 27.22
CA VAL A 270 -2.17 -21.21 26.06
C VAL A 270 -0.85 -21.43 25.32
N GLU A 271 -0.01 -20.39 25.22
CA GLU A 271 1.29 -20.50 24.55
C GLU A 271 2.26 -21.42 25.30
N SER A 272 2.17 -21.50 26.64
CA SER A 272 2.99 -22.38 27.50
C SER A 272 2.48 -23.82 27.60
N THR A 273 1.24 -24.09 27.18
CA THR A 273 0.67 -25.44 27.19
C THR A 273 1.22 -26.28 26.02
N GLU A 274 1.64 -27.51 26.30
CA GLU A 274 2.02 -28.48 25.27
C GLU A 274 0.78 -29.05 24.60
N GLU A 275 0.72 -28.97 23.26
CA GLU A 275 -0.33 -29.59 22.46
C GLU A 275 -0.28 -31.11 22.61
N LEU A 276 -1.43 -31.77 22.78
CA LEU A 276 -1.52 -33.23 22.70
C LEU A 276 -1.22 -33.68 21.27
N ILE A 277 0.02 -34.10 21.06
CA ILE A 277 0.41 -34.82 19.83
C ILE A 277 0.06 -36.29 20.05
N LEU A 278 -0.96 -36.76 19.33
CA LEU A 278 -1.14 -38.19 19.07
C LEU A 278 -0.64 -38.46 17.64
N ASP A 279 -0.39 -39.73 17.30
CA ASP A 279 0.21 -40.13 16.01
C ASP A 279 -0.56 -39.60 14.77
N GLU A 280 -1.85 -39.25 14.93
CA GLU A 280 -2.71 -38.68 13.89
C GLU A 280 -2.83 -37.14 13.92
N ASN A 281 -2.31 -36.47 14.97
CA ASN A 281 -2.38 -35.02 15.18
C ASN A 281 -0.99 -34.37 15.04
N GLU A 282 -0.45 -34.35 13.82
CA GLU A 282 0.86 -33.77 13.51
C GLU A 282 0.97 -32.29 13.95
N LYS A 283 2.13 -31.89 14.48
CA LYS A 283 2.40 -30.50 14.85
C LYS A 283 2.54 -29.63 13.60
N LEU A 284 1.96 -28.42 13.66
CA LEU A 284 2.23 -27.40 12.65
C LEU A 284 3.72 -26.99 12.69
N PRO A 285 4.33 -26.65 11.53
CA PRO A 285 5.75 -26.33 11.44
C PRO A 285 6.11 -25.12 12.31
N GLU A 286 7.34 -25.13 12.83
CA GLU A 286 7.96 -24.00 13.49
C GLU A 286 9.10 -23.47 12.61
N TYR A 287 9.30 -22.15 12.62
CA TYR A 287 10.38 -21.52 11.86
C TYR A 287 11.36 -20.81 12.81
N ASP A 288 12.66 -20.93 12.54
CA ASP A 288 13.73 -20.40 13.40
C ASP A 288 13.62 -18.88 13.63
N ASP A 289 13.06 -18.16 12.66
CA ASP A 289 12.91 -16.71 12.69
C ASP A 289 11.64 -16.23 13.42
N GLU A 290 10.82 -17.12 13.98
CA GLU A 290 9.63 -16.77 14.78
C GLU A 290 9.99 -16.26 16.17
N LYS A 291 11.17 -16.64 16.70
CA LYS A 291 11.69 -16.16 17.98
C LYS A 291 12.41 -14.81 17.86
N GLN A 292 12.71 -14.37 16.63
CA GLN A 292 13.22 -13.03 16.39
C GLN A 292 12.09 -12.05 16.69
N GLN A 293 12.35 -11.09 17.58
CA GLN A 293 11.40 -10.03 17.87
C GLN A 293 10.94 -9.40 16.55
N ILE A 294 9.62 -9.27 16.39
CA ILE A 294 9.04 -8.43 15.35
C ILE A 294 9.73 -7.08 15.48
N GLU A 295 10.29 -6.57 14.38
CA GLU A 295 11.14 -5.38 14.44
C GLU A 295 10.40 -4.25 15.18
N PRO A 296 11.05 -3.58 16.13
CA PRO A 296 10.38 -2.58 16.96
C PRO A 296 9.67 -1.51 16.15
N TRP A 297 10.13 -1.12 14.96
CA TRP A 297 9.42 -0.15 14.12
C TRP A 297 8.10 -0.67 13.53
N LEU A 298 7.89 -1.99 13.40
CA LEU A 298 6.57 -2.56 13.05
C LEU A 298 5.59 -2.51 14.24
N LEU A 299 6.10 -2.32 15.47
CA LEU A 299 5.33 -2.20 16.71
C LEU A 299 5.29 -0.75 17.25
N ASN A 300 6.27 0.07 16.89
CA ASN A 300 6.56 1.42 17.38
C ASN A 300 6.29 2.51 16.34
N SER A 301 6.10 2.16 15.07
CA SER A 301 5.37 3.06 14.17
C SER A 301 4.04 3.33 14.84
N SER A 302 3.67 4.58 14.97
CA SER A 302 2.41 5.01 15.55
C SER A 302 1.18 4.42 14.80
N THR A 303 1.39 3.74 13.66
CA THR A 303 0.44 2.74 13.15
C THR A 303 0.32 1.60 14.15
N ASN A 304 -0.83 1.54 14.83
CA ASN A 304 -1.29 0.40 15.61
C ASN A 304 -1.35 -0.91 14.79
N LEU A 305 -0.21 -1.47 14.37
CA LEU A 305 -0.04 -2.89 14.15
C LEU A 305 -0.04 -3.56 15.54
N SER A 306 -1.11 -3.31 16.30
CA SER A 306 -1.57 -4.25 17.30
C SER A 306 -1.60 -5.60 16.60
N LEU A 307 -1.21 -6.67 17.31
CA LEU A 307 -1.38 -8.05 16.83
C LEU A 307 -2.67 -8.13 15.98
N PRO A 308 -2.68 -8.81 14.81
CA PRO A 308 -3.83 -8.91 13.93
C PRO A 308 -4.90 -9.83 14.53
N PHE A 309 -5.06 -9.72 15.84
CA PHE A 309 -5.93 -10.44 16.71
C PHE A 309 -6.87 -9.40 17.36
N SER A 310 -8.14 -9.74 17.42
CA SER A 310 -9.10 -9.02 18.25
C SER A 310 -9.75 -10.00 19.22
N ILE A 311 -10.16 -9.50 20.38
CA ILE A 311 -10.94 -10.28 21.34
C ILE A 311 -12.40 -9.95 21.04
N ARG A 312 -13.16 -10.93 20.54
CA ARG A 312 -14.60 -10.83 20.37
C ARG A 312 -15.28 -11.90 21.21
N GLU A 313 -16.19 -11.46 22.07
CA GLU A 313 -16.95 -12.30 23.00
C GLU A 313 -16.05 -13.32 23.73
N ASN A 314 -14.96 -12.82 24.32
CA ASN A 314 -13.94 -13.59 25.04
C ASN A 314 -13.20 -14.64 24.19
N THR A 315 -13.10 -14.47 22.88
CA THR A 315 -12.24 -15.32 22.04
C THR A 315 -11.32 -14.49 21.16
N VAL A 316 -10.08 -14.96 21.01
CA VAL A 316 -9.13 -14.38 20.07
C VAL A 316 -9.55 -14.74 18.65
N ILE A 317 -9.69 -13.76 17.77
CA ILE A 317 -9.99 -13.96 16.34
C ILE A 317 -8.95 -13.27 15.47
N TYR A 318 -8.71 -13.78 14.26
CA TYR A 318 -7.87 -13.10 13.29
C TYR A 318 -8.61 -11.92 12.65
N ASP A 319 -8.06 -10.73 12.79
CA ASP A 319 -8.66 -9.46 12.37
C ASP A 319 -8.09 -9.00 11.03
N PHE A 320 -8.71 -9.48 9.94
CA PHE A 320 -8.33 -9.11 8.58
C PHE A 320 -8.52 -7.61 8.27
N GLU A 321 -9.38 -6.90 9.01
CA GLU A 321 -9.63 -5.47 8.79
C GLU A 321 -8.52 -4.61 9.41
N LYS A 322 -8.07 -4.95 10.63
CA LYS A 322 -6.90 -4.31 11.24
C LYS A 322 -5.66 -4.42 10.38
N VAL A 323 -5.49 -5.58 9.73
CA VAL A 323 -4.38 -5.77 8.78
C VAL A 323 -4.51 -4.79 7.62
N ARG A 324 -5.71 -4.57 7.08
CA ARG A 324 -5.93 -3.79 5.85
C ARG A 324 -5.90 -2.27 6.04
N TYR A 325 -6.44 -1.76 7.15
CA TYR A 325 -6.72 -0.33 7.32
C TYR A 325 -5.74 0.37 8.26
N ASN A 326 -5.66 1.71 8.18
CA ASN A 326 -4.82 2.58 9.02
C ASN A 326 -3.31 2.33 8.90
N ARG A 327 -2.82 2.12 7.67
CA ARG A 327 -1.39 2.01 7.38
C ARG A 327 -0.78 3.37 7.05
N ASN A 328 0.54 3.44 7.03
CA ASN A 328 1.23 4.61 6.51
C ASN A 328 1.29 4.59 4.99
N PHE A 329 1.34 5.77 4.38
CA PHE A 329 1.75 5.86 2.99
C PHE A 329 3.18 5.28 2.83
N PRO A 330 3.47 4.58 1.72
CA PRO A 330 4.84 4.22 1.38
C PRO A 330 5.67 5.46 1.07
N THR A 331 6.74 5.68 1.83
CA THR A 331 7.65 6.84 1.70
C THR A 331 8.16 7.01 0.27
N ILE A 332 8.34 5.92 -0.48
CA ILE A 332 8.79 5.94 -1.87
C ILE A 332 7.94 6.81 -2.81
N ILE A 333 6.66 7.03 -2.50
CA ILE A 333 5.76 7.87 -3.31
C ILE A 333 5.96 9.36 -3.00
N TYR A 334 6.19 9.70 -1.74
CA TYR A 334 6.06 11.06 -1.22
C TYR A 334 7.35 11.65 -0.64
N ARG A 335 8.45 10.90 -0.58
CA ARG A 335 9.77 11.36 -0.08
C ARG A 335 10.23 12.69 -0.69
N ASN A 336 9.90 12.93 -1.96
CA ASN A 336 10.26 14.17 -2.66
C ASN A 336 9.09 15.17 -2.72
N GLY A 337 8.14 15.06 -1.79
CA GLY A 337 6.92 15.85 -1.77
C GLY A 337 5.90 15.47 -2.85
N ILE A 338 4.75 16.15 -2.79
CA ILE A 338 3.68 16.03 -3.80
C ILE A 338 3.90 17.10 -4.86
N ASN A 339 4.53 16.72 -5.97
CA ASN A 339 4.95 17.66 -7.03
C ASN A 339 4.26 17.46 -8.38
N THR A 340 3.35 16.50 -8.49
CA THR A 340 2.58 16.26 -9.72
C THR A 340 1.15 15.86 -9.40
N ASN A 341 0.19 16.25 -10.26
CA ASN A 341 -1.20 15.83 -10.10
C ASN A 341 -1.33 14.30 -10.13
N ALA A 342 -0.52 13.59 -10.93
CA ALA A 342 -0.53 12.12 -10.97
C ALA A 342 -0.21 11.50 -9.60
N LYS A 343 0.84 11.97 -8.92
CA LYS A 343 1.15 11.53 -7.54
C LYS A 343 0.05 11.89 -6.56
N PHE A 344 -0.50 13.10 -6.65
CA PHE A 344 -1.58 13.55 -5.79
C PHE A 344 -2.84 12.67 -5.92
N GLN A 345 -3.25 12.37 -7.15
CA GLN A 345 -4.38 11.48 -7.43
C GLN A 345 -4.15 10.05 -6.96
N LEU A 346 -2.91 9.56 -7.08
CA LEU A 346 -2.51 8.25 -6.55
C LEU A 346 -2.60 8.20 -5.02
N LEU A 347 -2.07 9.20 -4.32
CA LEU A 347 -2.15 9.28 -2.86
C LEU A 347 -3.60 9.38 -2.38
N LYS A 348 -4.44 10.20 -3.03
CA LYS A 348 -5.89 10.26 -2.77
C LYS A 348 -6.59 8.92 -2.94
N LEU A 349 -6.24 8.18 -4.00
CA LEU A 349 -6.77 6.83 -4.23
C LEU A 349 -6.39 5.88 -3.08
N LEU A 350 -5.11 5.86 -2.70
CA LEU A 350 -4.61 5.00 -1.63
C LEU A 350 -5.24 5.36 -0.27
N GLN A 351 -5.41 6.66 0.04
CA GLN A 351 -6.15 7.10 1.22
C GLN A 351 -7.58 6.56 1.21
N ARG A 352 -8.28 6.68 0.07
CA ARG A 352 -9.67 6.24 -0.05
C ARG A 352 -9.84 4.72 0.11
N ILE A 353 -8.91 3.94 -0.44
CA ILE A 353 -9.01 2.46 -0.44
C ILE A 353 -8.54 1.87 0.90
N TYR A 354 -7.41 2.34 1.42
CA TYR A 354 -6.73 1.69 2.56
C TYR A 354 -6.70 2.55 3.83
N LEU A 355 -7.27 3.76 3.80
CA LEU A 355 -7.21 4.72 4.90
C LEU A 355 -5.76 5.04 5.30
N PHE A 356 -4.87 5.16 4.30
CA PHE A 356 -3.47 5.50 4.53
C PHE A 356 -3.32 6.86 5.21
N ARG A 357 -2.32 6.98 6.08
CA ARG A 357 -2.01 8.21 6.83
C ARG A 357 -0.54 8.60 6.69
N PHE A 358 -0.23 9.85 6.98
CA PHE A 358 1.14 10.35 7.04
C PHE A 358 1.62 10.36 8.48
N GLU A 359 2.70 9.64 8.76
CA GLU A 359 3.39 9.64 10.06
C GLU A 359 4.40 10.79 10.15
N ASP A 360 5.34 10.87 9.20
CA ASP A 360 6.31 11.98 9.11
C ASP A 360 5.71 13.21 8.44
N MET A 361 4.82 13.91 9.17
CA MET A 361 4.14 15.12 8.70
C MET A 361 5.12 16.23 8.28
N ASP A 362 6.19 16.42 9.04
CA ASP A 362 7.16 17.46 8.76
C ASP A 362 7.91 17.19 7.44
N GLU A 363 8.36 15.95 7.22
CA GLU A 363 9.12 15.59 6.01
C GLU A 363 8.27 15.81 4.74
N ILE A 364 7.01 15.35 4.75
CA ILE A 364 6.12 15.50 3.59
C ILE A 364 5.77 16.96 3.31
N LEU A 365 5.51 17.75 4.37
CA LEU A 365 5.21 19.17 4.22
C LEU A 365 6.43 19.93 3.69
N ILE A 366 7.59 19.79 4.32
CA ILE A 366 8.83 20.47 3.91
C ILE A 366 9.20 20.11 2.46
N SER A 367 9.17 18.82 2.13
CA SER A 367 9.49 18.35 0.78
C SER A 367 8.48 18.86 -0.25
N THR A 368 7.21 18.96 0.10
CA THR A 368 6.19 19.56 -0.77
C THR A 368 6.46 21.04 -0.99
N LEU A 369 6.64 21.81 0.08
CA LEU A 369 6.91 23.25 0.03
C LEU A 369 8.17 23.60 -0.78
N TYR A 370 9.20 22.76 -0.71
CA TYR A 370 10.41 22.94 -1.52
C TYR A 370 10.12 23.00 -3.02
N ASN A 371 9.18 22.18 -3.52
CA ASN A 371 8.82 22.17 -4.94
C ASN A 371 8.06 23.45 -5.38
N PHE A 372 7.52 24.24 -4.44
CA PHE A 372 6.81 25.49 -4.71
C PHE A 372 7.70 26.73 -4.62
N LYS A 373 9.00 26.58 -4.35
CA LYS A 373 9.95 27.68 -4.39
C LYS A 373 9.97 28.32 -5.78
N PRO A 374 10.23 29.64 -5.89
CA PRO A 374 10.24 30.33 -7.18
C PRO A 374 11.19 29.71 -8.22
N GLU A 375 12.30 29.11 -7.74
CA GLU A 375 13.27 28.43 -8.60
C GLU A 375 12.77 27.08 -9.10
N GLU A 376 11.88 26.41 -8.36
CA GLU A 376 11.42 25.04 -8.63
C GLU A 376 10.00 24.96 -9.21
N ILE A 377 9.20 26.02 -9.07
CA ILE A 377 7.77 26.03 -9.41
C ILE A 377 7.49 25.67 -10.88
N HIS A 378 8.43 25.94 -11.78
CA HIS A 378 8.34 25.57 -13.19
C HIS A 378 8.29 24.06 -13.43
N ASN A 379 8.72 23.26 -12.45
CA ASN A 379 8.61 21.80 -12.46
C ASN A 379 7.20 21.31 -12.11
N ILE A 380 6.35 22.18 -11.56
CA ILE A 380 4.96 21.90 -11.22
C ILE A 380 4.02 22.53 -12.26
N LYS A 381 3.05 21.74 -12.73
CA LYS A 381 1.92 22.27 -13.52
C LYS A 381 0.84 22.82 -12.58
N THR A 382 1.03 24.04 -12.08
CA THR A 382 0.13 24.73 -11.13
C THR A 382 -1.31 24.85 -11.64
N SER A 383 -1.51 24.95 -12.96
CA SER A 383 -2.83 24.92 -13.60
C SER A 383 -3.63 23.63 -13.37
N SER A 384 -2.99 22.56 -12.89
CA SER A 384 -3.61 21.26 -12.63
C SER A 384 -3.58 20.84 -11.16
N LEU A 385 -2.87 21.57 -10.31
CA LEU A 385 -2.66 21.23 -8.90
C LEU A 385 -2.25 22.50 -8.13
N SER A 386 -3.03 22.89 -7.13
CA SER A 386 -2.72 24.00 -6.22
C SER A 386 -2.13 23.52 -4.90
N LEU A 387 -1.35 24.37 -4.24
CA LEU A 387 -0.74 24.06 -2.94
C LEU A 387 -1.82 23.87 -1.86
N ASP A 388 -2.84 24.72 -1.85
CA ASP A 388 -3.99 24.64 -0.94
C ASP A 388 -4.69 23.26 -0.97
N GLN A 389 -4.88 22.69 -2.17
CA GLN A 389 -5.45 21.36 -2.32
C GLN A 389 -4.55 20.26 -1.76
N ILE A 390 -3.23 20.40 -1.94
CA ILE A 390 -2.25 19.46 -1.41
C ILE A 390 -2.24 19.53 0.11
N MET A 391 -2.20 20.73 0.67
CA MET A 391 -2.22 20.98 2.12
C MET A 391 -3.46 20.41 2.77
N THR A 392 -4.64 20.72 2.22
CA THR A 392 -5.91 20.16 2.71
C THR A 392 -5.89 18.64 2.77
N PHE A 393 -5.35 18.00 1.72
CA PHE A 393 -5.23 16.55 1.70
C PHE A 393 -4.25 16.03 2.75
N ILE A 394 -3.02 16.57 2.82
CA ILE A 394 -2.00 16.14 3.79
C ILE A 394 -2.53 16.28 5.22
N LEU A 395 -3.15 17.41 5.54
CA LEU A 395 -3.69 17.72 6.86
C LEU A 395 -4.90 16.83 7.20
N SER A 396 -5.75 16.50 6.23
CA SER A 396 -6.85 15.53 6.44
C SER A 396 -6.37 14.09 6.66
N ALA A 397 -5.16 13.76 6.19
CA ALA A 397 -4.55 12.44 6.27
C ALA A 397 -3.52 12.32 7.41
N LYS A 398 -3.44 13.33 8.30
CA LYS A 398 -2.38 13.43 9.31
C LYS A 398 -2.49 12.35 10.38
N HIS A 399 -1.33 11.84 10.79
CA HIS A 399 -1.17 11.00 11.97
C HIS A 399 -0.11 11.60 12.89
N GLY A 400 -0.54 12.44 13.83
CA GLY A 400 0.35 13.12 14.78
C GLY A 400 0.21 14.64 14.77
N SER A 401 1.02 15.29 15.61
CA SER A 401 1.17 16.75 15.66
C SER A 401 2.11 17.25 14.56
N ILE A 402 2.01 18.54 14.26
CA ILE A 402 2.87 19.23 13.29
C ILE A 402 3.78 20.14 14.09
N THR A 403 5.10 20.11 13.84
CA THR A 403 6.01 21.00 14.56
C THR A 403 6.00 22.42 13.97
N GLN A 404 6.75 23.33 14.57
CA GLN A 404 6.94 24.69 14.02
C GLN A 404 7.72 24.71 12.70
N ILE A 405 8.45 23.65 12.34
CA ILE A 405 9.38 23.66 11.19
C ILE A 405 8.64 23.82 9.85
N PRO A 406 7.56 23.08 9.54
CA PRO A 406 6.79 23.30 8.32
C PRO A 406 6.15 24.69 8.26
N VAL A 407 5.69 25.22 9.41
CA VAL A 407 5.09 26.57 9.50
C VAL A 407 6.12 27.62 9.09
N ILE A 408 7.32 27.57 9.66
CA ILE A 408 8.42 28.48 9.33
C ILE A 408 8.80 28.39 7.85
N ASN A 409 8.84 27.19 7.28
CA ASN A 409 9.15 27.03 5.85
C ASN A 409 8.08 27.63 4.94
N LEU A 410 6.80 27.54 5.32
CA LEU A 410 5.71 28.15 4.56
C LEU A 410 5.70 29.68 4.71
N LEU A 411 6.03 30.20 5.89
CA LEU A 411 6.25 31.65 6.10
C LEU A 411 7.41 32.18 5.26
N LYS A 412 8.54 31.45 5.21
CA LYS A 412 9.67 31.75 4.32
C LYS A 412 9.24 31.78 2.86
N LEU A 413 8.50 30.77 2.44
CA LEU A 413 7.98 30.69 1.07
C LEU A 413 7.10 31.90 0.73
N TYR A 414 6.17 32.26 1.61
CA TYR A 414 5.33 33.45 1.45
C TYR A 414 6.18 34.73 1.30
N HIS A 415 7.17 34.90 2.18
CA HIS A 415 8.06 36.05 2.14
C HIS A 415 8.89 36.14 0.85
N GLU A 416 9.31 35.00 0.28
CA GLU A 416 10.02 34.97 -1.00
C GLU A 416 9.18 35.43 -2.20
N TYR A 417 7.85 35.27 -2.14
CA TYR A 417 6.94 35.67 -3.22
C TYR A 417 6.39 37.09 -3.05
N GLU A 418 6.38 37.64 -1.84
CA GLU A 418 5.88 39.00 -1.56
C GLU A 418 6.48 40.10 -2.48
N PRO A 419 7.80 40.14 -2.78
CA PRO A 419 8.36 41.15 -3.65
C PRO A 419 8.25 40.84 -5.15
N LYS A 420 7.69 39.69 -5.54
CA LYS A 420 7.73 39.20 -6.93
C LYS A 420 6.43 39.47 -7.68
N ASP A 421 6.54 39.73 -8.99
CA ASP A 421 5.36 39.73 -9.87
C ASP A 421 4.86 38.30 -10.08
N CYS A 422 3.82 37.94 -9.34
CA CYS A 422 3.27 36.60 -9.35
C CYS A 422 2.50 36.25 -10.63
N SER A 423 2.22 37.24 -11.50
CA SER A 423 1.52 37.00 -12.77
C SER A 423 2.36 36.16 -13.75
N GLU A 424 3.69 36.17 -13.61
CA GLU A 424 4.61 35.38 -14.43
C GLU A 424 4.44 33.86 -14.25
N PHE A 425 3.90 33.43 -13.11
CA PHE A 425 3.67 32.01 -12.80
C PHE A 425 2.29 31.52 -13.25
N GLY A 426 1.47 32.40 -13.83
CA GLY A 426 0.11 32.11 -14.26
C GLY A 426 -0.87 31.90 -13.10
N ILE A 427 -2.04 31.34 -13.45
CA ILE A 427 -3.14 31.08 -12.52
C ILE A 427 -3.20 29.59 -12.24
N ASN A 428 -3.40 29.21 -10.98
CA ASN A 428 -3.50 27.82 -10.56
C ASN A 428 -4.88 27.20 -10.89
N TYR A 429 -5.06 25.93 -10.53
CA TYR A 429 -6.31 25.19 -10.73
C TYR A 429 -7.55 25.88 -10.11
N ASN A 430 -7.39 26.55 -8.96
CA ASN A 430 -8.48 27.21 -8.24
C ASN A 430 -8.80 28.61 -8.79
N GLY A 431 -8.06 29.10 -9.79
CA GLY A 431 -8.20 30.46 -10.29
C GLY A 431 -7.37 31.51 -9.53
N ASP A 432 -6.49 31.08 -8.63
CA ASP A 432 -5.69 31.95 -7.77
C ASP A 432 -4.29 32.20 -8.37
N LEU A 433 -3.71 33.35 -8.04
CA LEU A 433 -2.27 33.57 -8.20
C LEU A 433 -1.48 32.71 -7.20
N ILE A 434 -0.20 32.46 -7.48
CA ILE A 434 0.64 31.64 -6.58
C ILE A 434 0.75 32.23 -5.17
N SER A 435 0.81 33.56 -5.04
CA SER A 435 0.83 34.24 -3.74
C SER A 435 -0.45 34.01 -2.93
N GLU A 436 -1.61 34.00 -3.59
CA GLU A 436 -2.91 33.72 -2.97
C GLU A 436 -3.03 32.25 -2.56
N ASP A 437 -2.55 31.32 -3.39
CA ASP A 437 -2.50 29.89 -3.08
C ASP A 437 -1.62 29.60 -1.85
N ILE A 438 -0.44 30.21 -1.79
CA ILE A 438 0.47 30.11 -0.63
C ILE A 438 -0.17 30.74 0.62
N SER A 439 -0.89 31.85 0.48
CA SER A 439 -1.60 32.49 1.61
C SER A 439 -2.68 31.58 2.19
N LYS A 440 -3.47 30.91 1.34
CA LYS A 440 -4.50 29.96 1.79
C LYS A 440 -3.88 28.76 2.50
N ALA A 441 -2.85 28.17 1.90
CA ALA A 441 -2.06 27.11 2.51
C ALA A 441 -1.48 27.52 3.89
N LEU A 442 -0.98 28.75 4.01
CA LEU A 442 -0.42 29.29 5.25
C LEU A 442 -1.48 29.41 6.34
N ILE A 443 -2.64 30.00 6.03
CA ILE A 443 -3.76 30.12 6.96
C ILE A 443 -4.22 28.74 7.44
N GLN A 444 -4.31 27.77 6.53
CA GLN A 444 -4.71 26.41 6.86
C GLN A 444 -3.72 25.74 7.80
N LEU A 445 -2.42 25.82 7.50
CA LEU A 445 -1.37 25.22 8.34
C LEU A 445 -1.30 25.89 9.72
N LEU A 446 -1.42 27.22 9.80
CA LEU A 446 -1.46 27.94 11.07
C LEU A 446 -2.68 27.54 11.90
N THR A 447 -3.84 27.39 11.27
CA THR A 447 -5.06 26.95 11.95
C THR A 447 -4.88 25.54 12.50
N ASP A 448 -4.32 24.62 11.72
CA ASP A 448 -4.03 23.26 12.18
C ASP A 448 -2.91 23.19 13.24
N PHE A 449 -1.96 24.13 13.24
CA PHE A 449 -0.89 24.22 14.25
C PHE A 449 -1.42 24.73 15.59
N TYR A 450 -2.10 25.88 15.60
CA TYR A 450 -2.59 26.52 16.82
C TYR A 450 -3.81 25.82 17.44
N ASN A 451 -4.54 24.99 16.68
CA ASN A 451 -5.58 24.12 17.22
C ASN A 451 -5.03 22.90 17.98
N GLN A 452 -3.70 22.69 18.04
CA GLN A 452 -3.09 21.61 18.81
C GLN A 452 -3.04 21.97 20.31
N ASN A 453 -3.30 20.98 21.17
CA ASN A 453 -3.35 21.15 22.63
C ASN A 453 -2.04 21.70 23.22
N GLU A 454 -0.91 21.34 22.63
CA GLU A 454 0.42 21.82 22.99
C GLU A 454 1.12 22.29 21.71
N HIS A 455 1.51 23.56 21.67
CA HIS A 455 2.28 24.12 20.57
C HIS A 455 3.34 25.08 21.12
N GLU A 456 4.52 25.09 20.49
CA GLU A 456 5.62 26.01 20.80
C GLU A 456 5.80 26.92 19.58
N ASP A 457 5.48 28.21 19.72
CA ASP A 457 5.48 29.18 18.62
C ASP A 457 6.65 30.19 18.69
N LEU A 458 7.61 29.97 19.58
CA LEU A 458 8.73 30.89 19.81
C LEU A 458 9.59 31.08 18.55
N GLU A 459 9.96 30.02 17.84
CA GLU A 459 10.75 30.16 16.61
C GLU A 459 9.92 30.74 15.45
N ILE A 460 8.60 30.54 15.47
CA ILE A 460 7.68 31.13 14.50
C ILE A 460 7.67 32.66 14.67
N TRP A 461 7.48 33.13 15.92
CA TRP A 461 7.55 34.55 16.25
C TRP A 461 8.92 35.15 15.96
N ARG A 462 10.00 34.47 16.35
CA ARG A 462 11.38 34.90 16.04
C ARG A 462 11.56 35.14 14.54
N PHE A 463 11.16 34.17 13.71
CA PHE A 463 11.26 34.30 12.26
C PHE A 463 10.48 35.52 11.74
N VAL A 464 9.22 35.71 12.18
CA VAL A 464 8.40 36.81 11.70
C VAL A 464 8.96 38.18 12.12
N LEU A 465 9.43 38.33 13.35
CA LEU A 465 10.06 39.57 13.83
C LEU A 465 11.37 39.86 13.08
N GLU A 466 12.22 38.84 12.87
CA GLU A 466 13.48 38.98 12.12
C GLU A 466 13.26 39.31 10.64
N SER A 467 12.19 38.76 10.03
CA SER A 467 11.83 39.05 8.64
C SER A 467 11.37 40.50 8.41
N LYS A 468 11.03 41.22 9.49
CA LYS A 468 10.45 42.58 9.47
C LYS A 468 9.21 42.68 8.56
N ASN A 469 8.50 41.57 8.35
CA ASN A 469 7.28 41.53 7.56
C ASN A 469 6.05 41.85 8.43
N TYR A 470 5.52 43.05 8.24
CA TYR A 470 4.34 43.53 8.99
C TYR A 470 3.07 42.70 8.72
N ASN A 471 2.88 42.22 7.49
CA ASN A 471 1.72 41.40 7.12
C ASN A 471 1.74 40.05 7.85
N LEU A 472 2.91 39.41 7.94
CA LEU A 472 3.08 38.16 8.67
C LEU A 472 2.88 38.35 10.18
N ALA A 473 3.36 39.46 10.74
CA ALA A 473 3.12 39.79 12.15
C ALA A 473 1.62 39.96 12.42
N GLN A 474 0.91 40.73 11.59
CA GLN A 474 -0.54 40.88 11.71
C GLN A 474 -1.30 39.56 11.55
N LEU A 475 -0.84 38.66 10.68
CA LEU A 475 -1.43 37.35 10.50
C LEU A 475 -1.26 36.49 11.75
N LEU A 476 -0.05 36.39 12.29
CA LEU A 476 0.23 35.62 13.51
C LEU A 476 -0.56 36.14 14.71
N MET A 477 -0.73 37.45 14.85
CA MET A 477 -1.54 38.07 15.90
C MET A 477 -3.01 37.62 15.89
N ARG A 478 -3.51 37.02 14.80
CA ARG A 478 -4.87 36.44 14.76
C ARG A 478 -4.95 35.06 15.42
N PHE A 479 -3.83 34.39 15.61
CA PHE A 479 -3.74 33.05 16.18
C PHE A 479 -3.11 33.05 17.58
N SER A 480 -2.14 33.93 17.82
CA SER A 480 -1.39 34.05 19.08
C SER A 480 -1.42 35.51 19.55
N GLU A 481 -1.78 35.74 20.81
CA GLU A 481 -2.07 37.10 21.34
C GLU A 481 -0.85 38.03 21.30
N CYS A 482 0.37 37.51 21.54
CA CYS A 482 1.62 38.26 21.45
C CYS A 482 2.86 37.34 21.47
N PRO A 483 4.01 37.81 20.93
CA PRO A 483 5.29 37.12 21.10
C PRO A 483 5.67 37.05 22.59
N SER A 484 6.40 36.00 22.97
CA SER A 484 6.89 35.84 24.34
C SER A 484 7.78 37.02 24.77
N PHE A 485 7.80 37.30 26.08
CA PHE A 485 8.66 38.36 26.66
C PHE A 485 10.16 38.18 26.35
N GLU A 486 10.61 36.99 25.98
CA GLU A 486 12.00 36.74 25.58
C GLU A 486 12.33 37.29 24.19
N LEU A 487 11.33 37.52 23.34
CA LEU A 487 11.48 38.02 21.98
C LEU A 487 11.24 39.53 21.84
N LEU A 488 10.51 40.12 22.79
CA LEU A 488 10.27 41.57 22.91
C LEU A 488 11.43 42.28 23.59
#